data_AF-A0A6L8KSJ9-F1
#
_entry.id   AF-A0A6L8KSJ9-F1
#
_cell.length_a   1.000
_cell.length_b   1.000
_cell.length_c   1.000
_cell.angle_alpha   90.00
_cell.angle_beta   90.00
_cell.angle_gamma   90.00
#
_symmetry.space_group_name_H-M   'P 1'
#
loop_
_entity.id
_entity.type
_entity.pdbx_description
1 polymer ?
#
loop_
_entity_poly.entity_id
_entity_poly.type
_entity_poly.pdbx_seq_one_letter_code
_entity_poly.pdbx_strand_id
1 'polypeptide(L)'
;MAIMENHLSSALGSFGLHSPYDMLKKAWREYERCTKSDNDDDRRDAAINGAITLWHMNDWVWNGITDYGRKKDEVRALLGVTGPRAEKDDLVKWAVGRCPELAICQSICNGSKHVVCIGIKEANLVSSNPNSPNVKTTPGRLEIVDGSGNTLDAPDVLRKAFDFWYHHATNANVLK
;
A
#
# COMPACT_ATOMS: atom_id res chain seq x y z
N MET A 1 18.79 3.75 -33.17
CA MET A 1 17.36 3.82 -32.81
C MET A 1 17.27 3.33 -31.36
N ALA A 2 17.37 4.27 -30.40
CA ALA A 2 17.56 3.95 -28.99
C ALA A 2 16.20 3.87 -28.28
N ILE A 3 15.99 2.78 -27.53
CA ILE A 3 14.78 2.52 -26.75
C ILE A 3 14.81 3.44 -25.53
N MET A 4 13.90 4.42 -25.48
CA MET A 4 13.61 5.20 -24.29
C MET A 4 12.89 4.31 -23.27
N GLU A 5 13.65 3.72 -22.36
CA GLU A 5 13.10 3.16 -21.13
C GLU A 5 12.61 4.33 -20.24
N ASN A 6 11.30 4.60 -20.27
CA ASN A 6 10.65 5.59 -19.42
C ASN A 6 10.59 5.08 -17.97
N HIS A 7 11.71 5.20 -17.27
CA HIS A 7 11.78 5.11 -15.81
C HIS A 7 11.17 6.40 -15.23
N LEU A 8 10.16 6.28 -14.38
CA LEU A 8 9.61 7.40 -13.60
C LEU A 8 10.66 7.82 -12.55
N SER A 9 11.65 8.60 -12.96
CA SER A 9 12.83 8.96 -12.15
C SER A 9 12.57 10.11 -11.14
N SER A 10 13.11 9.92 -9.93
CA SER A 10 13.55 10.94 -8.96
C SER A 10 12.53 11.94 -8.40
N ALA A 11 11.96 11.64 -7.23
CA ALA A 11 11.75 12.64 -6.18
C ALA A 11 13.04 12.75 -5.34
N LEU A 12 13.67 13.92 -5.35
CA LEU A 12 14.85 14.20 -4.52
C LEU A 12 14.40 14.46 -3.07
N GLY A 13 14.80 13.58 -2.14
CA GLY A 13 14.91 13.92 -0.71
C GLY A 13 14.05 13.10 0.28
N SER A 14 14.54 11.93 0.66
CA SER A 14 14.61 11.41 2.05
C SER A 14 15.00 9.93 2.02
N PHE A 15 16.02 9.53 2.80
CA PHE A 15 16.45 8.14 3.01
C PHE A 15 16.92 7.32 1.78
N GLY A 16 17.37 7.96 0.70
CA GLY A 16 17.87 7.25 -0.49
C GLY A 16 16.78 6.61 -1.36
N LEU A 17 15.52 7.00 -1.15
CA LEU A 17 14.39 6.64 -2.00
C LEU A 17 14.22 7.74 -3.03
N HIS A 18 14.28 7.37 -4.31
CA HIS A 18 14.23 8.33 -5.42
C HIS A 18 13.00 8.12 -6.29
N SER A 19 12.26 7.03 -6.16
CA SER A 19 11.17 6.75 -7.09
C SER A 19 10.05 5.97 -6.45
N PRO A 20 8.85 5.94 -7.07
CA PRO A 20 7.82 4.96 -6.74
C PRO A 20 8.36 3.53 -6.74
N TYR A 21 9.33 3.23 -7.61
CA TYR A 21 9.99 1.93 -7.65
C TYR A 21 10.82 1.64 -6.39
N ASP A 22 11.50 2.63 -5.82
CA ASP A 22 12.23 2.45 -4.56
C ASP A 22 11.29 2.20 -3.38
N MET A 23 10.15 2.87 -3.37
CA MET A 23 9.08 2.61 -2.40
C MET A 23 8.50 1.20 -2.55
N LEU A 24 8.33 0.70 -3.78
CA LEU A 24 7.95 -0.69 -4.03
C LEU A 24 9.00 -1.68 -3.53
N LYS A 25 10.29 -1.45 -3.78
CA LYS A 25 11.37 -2.28 -3.21
C LYS A 25 11.32 -2.28 -1.68
N LYS A 26 11.03 -1.13 -1.06
CA LYS A 26 10.81 -1.06 0.39
C LYS A 26 9.61 -1.90 0.80
N ALA A 27 8.45 -1.72 0.18
CA ALA A 27 7.24 -2.47 0.49
C ALA A 27 7.45 -3.99 0.36
N TRP A 28 8.18 -4.43 -0.67
CA TRP A 28 8.55 -5.83 -0.86
C TRP A 28 9.40 -6.36 0.30
N ARG A 29 10.43 -5.62 0.74
CA ARG A 29 11.25 -6.01 1.90
C ARG A 29 10.42 -6.15 3.18
N GLU A 30 9.47 -5.23 3.41
CA GLU A 30 8.57 -5.33 4.58
C GLU A 30 7.64 -6.54 4.47
N TYR A 31 7.11 -6.83 3.28
CA TYR A 31 6.31 -8.03 3.02
C TYR A 31 7.12 -9.32 3.28
N GLU A 32 8.36 -9.38 2.80
CA GLU A 32 9.24 -10.53 3.07
C GLU A 32 9.55 -10.67 4.55
N ARG A 33 9.81 -9.57 5.26
CA ARG A 33 10.05 -9.60 6.71
C ARG A 33 8.79 -10.06 7.46
N CYS A 34 7.61 -9.55 7.09
CA CYS A 34 6.34 -9.98 7.65
C CYS A 34 6.04 -11.47 7.42
N THR A 35 6.46 -12.05 6.29
CA THR A 35 6.17 -13.46 5.97
C THR A 35 7.19 -14.43 6.53
N LYS A 36 8.44 -14.01 6.71
CA LYS A 36 9.56 -14.87 7.12
C LYS A 36 9.96 -14.73 8.58
N SER A 37 9.49 -13.70 9.30
CA SER A 37 9.87 -13.46 10.69
C SER A 37 9.34 -14.56 11.62
N ASP A 38 10.21 -15.06 12.48
CA ASP A 38 9.91 -15.98 13.58
C ASP A 38 9.52 -15.23 14.88
N ASN A 39 9.61 -13.90 14.87
CA ASN A 39 9.25 -13.02 15.97
C ASN A 39 7.96 -12.25 15.65
N ASP A 40 6.97 -12.37 16.51
CA ASP A 40 5.67 -11.70 16.36
C ASP A 40 5.75 -10.16 16.34
N ASP A 41 6.67 -9.57 17.11
CA ASP A 41 6.82 -8.11 17.16
C ASP A 41 7.46 -7.59 15.88
N ASP A 42 8.52 -8.24 15.39
CA ASP A 42 9.12 -7.88 14.10
C ASP A 42 8.14 -8.10 12.93
N ARG A 43 7.32 -9.15 13.00
CA ARG A 43 6.24 -9.39 12.04
C ARG A 43 5.21 -8.25 12.03
N ARG A 44 4.76 -7.80 13.20
CA ARG A 44 3.83 -6.67 13.34
C ARG A 44 4.45 -5.38 12.81
N ASP A 45 5.67 -5.09 13.21
CA ASP A 45 6.40 -3.90 12.76
C ASP A 45 6.61 -3.90 11.25
N ALA A 46 6.96 -5.05 10.68
CA ALA A 46 7.06 -5.22 9.23
C ALA A 46 5.71 -4.97 8.55
N ALA A 47 4.61 -5.50 9.09
CA ALA A 47 3.29 -5.27 8.51
C ALA A 47 2.85 -3.80 8.56
N ILE A 48 3.06 -3.12 9.69
CA ILE A 48 2.76 -1.70 9.85
C ILE A 48 3.60 -0.88 8.86
N ASN A 49 4.91 -1.12 8.82
CA ASN A 49 5.81 -0.42 7.90
C ASN A 49 5.46 -0.69 6.44
N GLY A 50 5.07 -1.92 6.10
CA GLY A 50 4.59 -2.30 4.76
C GLY A 50 3.32 -1.55 4.38
N ALA A 51 2.32 -1.54 5.26
CA ALA A 51 1.05 -0.85 5.06
C ALA A 51 1.25 0.66 4.88
N ILE A 52 2.05 1.30 5.74
CA ILE A 52 2.42 2.72 5.62
C ILE A 52 3.11 2.99 4.29
N THR A 53 4.09 2.16 3.92
CA THR A 53 4.83 2.30 2.66
C THR A 53 3.88 2.20 1.46
N LEU A 54 2.98 1.22 1.44
CA LEU A 54 2.02 0.98 0.37
C LEU A 54 0.94 2.05 0.29
N TRP A 55 0.52 2.62 1.42
CA TRP A 55 -0.40 3.76 1.43
C TRP A 55 0.27 5.02 0.85
N HIS A 56 1.51 5.31 1.25
CA HIS A 56 2.25 6.46 0.77
C HIS A 56 2.70 6.35 -0.69
N MET A 57 2.59 5.19 -1.35
CA MET A 57 2.77 5.09 -2.80
C MET A 57 1.91 6.10 -3.57
N ASN A 58 0.74 6.48 -3.06
CA ASN A 58 -0.09 7.53 -3.64
C ASN A 58 0.68 8.85 -3.80
N ASP A 59 1.48 9.26 -2.80
CA ASP A 59 2.28 10.48 -2.83
C ASP A 59 3.35 10.40 -3.92
N TRP A 60 4.07 9.28 -3.97
CA TRP A 60 5.18 9.08 -4.89
C TRP A 60 4.72 8.97 -6.34
N VAL A 61 3.63 8.25 -6.58
CA VAL A 61 3.03 8.13 -7.91
C VAL A 61 2.46 9.48 -8.36
N TRP A 62 1.79 10.21 -7.47
CA TRP A 62 1.29 11.54 -7.78
C TRP A 62 2.41 12.51 -8.17
N ASN A 63 3.49 12.56 -7.38
CA ASN A 63 4.66 13.39 -7.68
C ASN A 63 5.28 12.99 -9.03
N GLY A 64 5.41 11.68 -9.29
CA GLY A 64 5.87 11.19 -10.60
C GLY A 64 4.95 11.58 -11.76
N ILE A 65 3.64 11.71 -11.55
CA ILE A 65 2.72 12.21 -12.58
C ILE A 65 2.93 13.72 -12.80
N THR A 66 3.10 14.51 -11.73
CA THR A 66 3.26 15.97 -11.81
C THR A 66 4.59 16.39 -12.42
N ASP A 67 5.68 15.71 -12.08
CA ASP A 67 7.04 16.08 -12.47
C ASP A 67 7.32 15.73 -13.94
N TYR A 68 6.73 14.64 -14.45
CA TYR A 68 6.92 14.20 -15.83
C TYR A 68 5.97 14.83 -16.84
N GLY A 69 5.13 15.78 -16.41
CA GLY A 69 4.27 16.55 -17.31
C GLY A 69 3.41 15.69 -18.23
N ARG A 70 2.91 14.52 -17.74
CA ARG A 70 1.99 13.68 -18.54
C ARG A 70 0.87 14.56 -19.07
N LYS A 71 0.51 14.36 -20.35
CA LYS A 71 -0.57 15.11 -20.99
C LYS A 71 -1.81 15.00 -20.10
N LYS A 72 -2.28 16.15 -19.60
CA LYS A 72 -3.32 16.24 -18.57
C LYS A 72 -4.54 15.37 -18.87
N ASP A 73 -4.86 15.20 -20.15
CA ASP A 73 -6.00 14.41 -20.61
C ASP A 73 -5.83 12.90 -20.48
N GLU A 74 -4.62 12.36 -20.63
CA GLU A 74 -4.36 10.92 -20.43
C GLU A 74 -4.51 10.52 -18.96
N VAL A 75 -4.03 11.38 -18.05
CA VAL A 75 -4.18 11.18 -16.60
C VAL A 75 -5.66 11.28 -16.20
N ARG A 76 -6.39 12.26 -16.73
CA ARG A 76 -7.84 12.41 -16.51
C ARG A 76 -8.62 11.20 -17.00
N ALA A 77 -8.31 10.71 -18.20
CA ALA A 77 -8.95 9.51 -18.76
C ALA A 77 -8.67 8.25 -17.91
N LEU A 78 -7.43 8.07 -17.44
CA LEU A 78 -7.05 6.95 -16.58
C LEU A 78 -7.82 6.96 -15.25
N LEU A 79 -7.97 8.14 -14.65
CA LEU A 79 -8.63 8.35 -13.36
C LEU A 79 -10.15 8.50 -13.47
N GLY A 80 -10.70 8.64 -14.68
CA GLY A 80 -12.14 8.83 -14.91
C GLY A 80 -12.66 10.21 -14.52
N VAL A 81 -11.81 11.25 -14.56
CA VAL A 81 -12.14 12.60 -14.09
C VAL A 81 -12.55 13.50 -15.25
N THR A 82 -13.73 14.11 -15.15
CA THR A 82 -14.28 15.03 -16.18
C THR A 82 -13.94 16.50 -15.91
N GLY A 83 -13.45 16.84 -14.71
CA GLY A 83 -13.08 18.19 -14.29
C GLY A 83 -11.83 18.78 -14.97
N PRO A 84 -11.51 20.07 -14.74
CA PRO A 84 -10.47 20.81 -15.45
C PRO A 84 -9.04 20.32 -15.16
N ARG A 85 -8.83 19.65 -14.02
CA ARG A 85 -7.55 19.07 -13.61
C ARG A 85 -7.81 17.83 -12.76
N ALA A 86 -6.99 16.80 -12.93
CA ALA A 86 -6.92 15.71 -11.95
C ALA A 86 -6.22 16.20 -10.69
N GLU A 87 -6.67 15.75 -9.54
CA GLU A 87 -6.06 16.01 -8.24
C GLU A 87 -5.55 14.71 -7.63
N LYS A 88 -4.69 14.82 -6.61
CA LYS A 88 -4.18 13.67 -5.87
C LYS A 88 -5.32 12.83 -5.29
N ASP A 89 -6.36 13.47 -4.81
CA ASP A 89 -7.53 12.78 -4.26
C ASP A 89 -8.25 11.94 -5.31
N ASP A 90 -8.19 12.30 -6.59
CA ASP A 90 -8.73 11.48 -7.67
C ASP A 90 -7.89 10.21 -7.86
N LEU A 91 -6.56 10.31 -7.79
CA LEU A 91 -5.66 9.15 -7.80
C LEU A 91 -5.96 8.23 -6.63
N VAL A 92 -6.11 8.79 -5.42
CA VAL A 92 -6.40 8.02 -4.21
C VAL A 92 -7.75 7.28 -4.34
N LYS A 93 -8.81 7.99 -4.76
CA LYS A 93 -10.14 7.38 -4.98
C LYS A 93 -10.09 6.28 -6.02
N TRP A 94 -9.40 6.52 -7.13
CA TRP A 94 -9.20 5.53 -8.18
C TRP A 94 -8.44 4.29 -7.68
N ALA A 95 -7.37 4.49 -6.91
CA ALA A 95 -6.55 3.41 -6.39
C ALA A 95 -7.33 2.56 -5.39
N VAL A 96 -7.98 3.18 -4.41
CA VAL A 96 -8.82 2.50 -3.42
C VAL A 96 -10.01 1.80 -4.07
N GLY A 97 -10.62 2.41 -5.10
CA GLY A 97 -11.71 1.80 -5.86
C GLY A 97 -11.32 0.53 -6.62
N ARG A 98 -10.02 0.36 -6.95
CA ARG A 98 -9.48 -0.82 -7.65
C ARG A 98 -8.78 -1.81 -6.73
N CYS A 99 -8.25 -1.34 -5.61
CA CYS A 99 -7.59 -2.14 -4.59
C CYS A 99 -8.10 -1.71 -3.20
N PRO A 100 -9.18 -2.32 -2.71
CA PRO A 100 -9.75 -2.03 -1.40
C PRO A 100 -8.75 -2.21 -0.24
N GLU A 101 -7.75 -3.08 -0.41
CA GLU A 101 -6.66 -3.28 0.55
C GLU A 101 -5.86 -1.99 0.84
N LEU A 102 -5.86 -1.01 -0.07
CA LEU A 102 -5.27 0.30 0.19
C LEU A 102 -6.05 1.11 1.23
N ALA A 103 -7.36 0.94 1.35
CA ALA A 103 -8.13 1.56 2.43
C ALA A 103 -7.74 0.97 3.80
N ILE A 104 -7.41 -0.32 3.85
CA ILE A 104 -6.88 -0.96 5.06
C ILE A 104 -5.51 -0.38 5.39
N CYS A 105 -4.64 -0.24 4.39
CA CYS A 105 -3.32 0.40 4.57
C CYS A 105 -3.45 1.84 5.09
N GLN A 106 -4.43 2.61 4.57
CA GLN A 106 -4.75 3.94 5.06
C GLN A 106 -5.18 3.92 6.53
N SER A 107 -6.09 3.02 6.90
CA SER A 107 -6.55 2.88 8.30
C SER A 107 -5.39 2.58 9.25
N ILE A 108 -4.48 1.68 8.87
CA ILE A 108 -3.28 1.36 9.65
C ILE A 108 -2.37 2.60 9.77
N CYS A 109 -2.14 3.31 8.66
CA CYS A 109 -1.32 4.52 8.65
C CYS A 109 -1.88 5.64 9.56
N ASN A 110 -3.20 5.79 9.58
CA ASN A 110 -3.87 6.81 10.40
C ASN A 110 -4.02 6.40 11.87
N GLY A 111 -3.99 5.10 12.18
CA GLY A 111 -4.32 4.51 13.48
C GLY A 111 -3.17 4.32 14.46
N SER A 112 -1.95 4.78 14.17
CA SER A 112 -0.73 4.52 14.95
C SER A 112 -0.68 5.07 16.39
N LYS A 113 -1.80 5.57 16.96
CA LYS A 113 -1.83 6.11 18.33
C LYS A 113 -2.51 5.23 19.38
N HIS A 114 -3.42 4.32 19.02
CA HIS A 114 -4.13 3.49 20.01
C HIS A 114 -4.49 2.11 19.43
N VAL A 115 -3.61 1.13 19.62
CA VAL A 115 -4.00 -0.28 19.48
C VAL A 115 -4.45 -0.79 20.86
N VAL A 116 -5.67 -0.38 21.27
CA VAL A 116 -6.71 -1.12 22.02
C VAL A 116 -8.01 -0.30 21.90
N CYS A 117 -9.08 -0.93 21.38
CA CYS A 117 -10.37 -0.36 20.98
C CYS A 117 -11.21 0.25 22.11
N ILE A 118 -12.00 1.30 21.79
CA ILE A 118 -13.48 1.26 21.70
C ILE A 118 -13.91 2.37 20.71
N GLY A 119 -14.45 1.95 19.57
CA GLY A 119 -15.36 2.74 18.73
C GLY A 119 -14.75 3.86 17.90
N ILE A 120 -14.23 3.53 16.72
CA ILE A 120 -14.53 4.13 15.39
C ILE A 120 -13.60 3.48 14.35
N LYS A 121 -14.17 2.73 13.38
CA LYS A 121 -13.53 2.24 12.12
C LYS A 121 -12.00 1.99 12.21
N GLU A 122 -11.60 1.00 13.00
CA GLU A 122 -10.18 0.64 13.21
C GLU A 122 -9.83 -0.62 12.40
N ALA A 123 -8.64 -0.65 11.81
CA ALA A 123 -8.02 -1.89 11.34
C ALA A 123 -7.09 -2.39 12.47
N ASN A 124 -7.47 -3.45 13.17
CA ASN A 124 -6.71 -3.95 14.31
C ASN A 124 -5.74 -5.04 13.88
N LEU A 125 -4.45 -4.89 14.22
CA LEU A 125 -3.46 -5.95 14.05
C LEU A 125 -3.42 -6.81 15.32
N VAL A 126 -3.87 -8.05 15.20
CA VAL A 126 -3.91 -9.01 16.32
C VAL A 126 -2.84 -10.08 16.08
N SER A 127 -1.95 -10.32 17.06
CA SER A 127 -1.15 -11.57 17.03
C SER A 127 -2.00 -12.70 17.57
N SER A 128 -1.88 -13.87 16.94
CA SER A 128 -2.55 -15.10 17.31
C SER A 128 -2.46 -15.36 18.83
N ASN A 129 -3.58 -15.21 19.55
CA ASN A 129 -3.70 -15.65 20.94
C ASN A 129 -4.29 -17.07 20.95
N PRO A 130 -3.54 -18.09 21.41
CA PRO A 130 -3.98 -19.50 21.36
C PRO A 130 -5.20 -19.80 22.25
N ASN A 131 -5.66 -18.85 23.08
CA ASN A 131 -6.80 -19.03 24.00
C ASN A 131 -8.10 -18.33 23.57
N SER A 132 -8.21 -17.80 22.34
CA SER A 132 -9.46 -17.19 21.88
C SER A 132 -10.43 -18.25 21.35
N PRO A 133 -11.59 -18.50 22.00
CA PRO A 133 -12.49 -19.61 21.64
C PRO A 133 -13.22 -19.42 20.30
N ASN A 134 -13.11 -18.23 19.67
CA ASN A 134 -13.84 -17.88 18.46
C ASN A 134 -12.96 -17.61 17.22
N VAL A 135 -11.64 -17.80 17.31
CA VAL A 135 -10.74 -17.54 16.18
C VAL A 135 -9.94 -18.80 15.90
N LYS A 136 -10.15 -19.40 14.72
CA LYS A 136 -9.26 -20.44 14.18
C LYS A 136 -7.94 -19.77 13.77
N THR A 137 -7.18 -19.32 14.75
CA THR A 137 -5.86 -18.73 14.52
C THR A 137 -4.93 -19.83 14.03
N THR A 138 -4.37 -19.65 12.84
CA THR A 138 -3.22 -20.47 12.42
C THR A 138 -2.02 -19.91 13.17
N PRO A 139 -1.32 -20.70 14.01
CA PRO A 139 -0.19 -20.20 14.78
C PRO A 139 0.84 -19.54 13.86
N GLY A 140 1.23 -18.29 14.18
CA GLY A 140 2.20 -17.56 13.38
C GLY A 140 1.63 -17.04 12.06
N ARG A 141 0.40 -16.51 12.05
CA ARG A 141 -0.11 -15.61 11.00
C ARG A 141 -0.63 -14.33 11.65
N LEU A 142 -0.29 -13.18 11.05
CA LEU A 142 -0.72 -11.87 11.52
C LEU A 142 -2.05 -11.53 10.87
N GLU A 143 -3.04 -11.21 11.68
CA GLU A 143 -4.40 -10.94 11.23
C GLU A 143 -4.76 -9.46 11.36
N ILE A 144 -5.51 -8.95 10.39
CA ILE A 144 -6.13 -7.62 10.40
C ILE A 144 -7.63 -7.81 10.60
N VAL A 145 -8.19 -7.19 11.63
CA VAL A 145 -9.64 -7.08 11.79
C VAL A 145 -10.10 -5.77 11.19
N ASP A 146 -10.95 -5.81 10.16
CA ASP A 146 -11.49 -4.62 9.52
C ASP A 146 -12.59 -3.94 10.36
N GLY A 147 -13.04 -2.76 9.94
CA GLY A 147 -14.11 -2.02 10.63
C GLY A 147 -15.49 -2.69 10.61
N SER A 148 -15.64 -3.81 9.90
CA SER A 148 -16.84 -4.66 9.89
C SER A 148 -16.69 -5.91 10.76
N GLY A 149 -15.53 -6.11 11.39
CA GLY A 149 -15.22 -7.27 12.21
C GLY A 149 -14.73 -8.49 11.41
N ASN A 150 -14.50 -8.35 10.10
CA ASN A 150 -13.92 -9.44 9.31
C ASN A 150 -12.43 -9.56 9.61
N THR A 151 -11.94 -10.80 9.64
CA THR A 151 -10.52 -11.10 9.81
C THR A 151 -9.87 -11.37 8.47
N LEU A 152 -8.74 -10.70 8.21
CA LEU A 152 -7.97 -10.78 6.98
C LEU A 152 -6.51 -11.15 7.31
N ASP A 153 -5.86 -11.89 6.42
CA ASP A 153 -4.44 -12.20 6.57
C ASP A 153 -3.58 -10.98 6.17
N ALA A 154 -2.76 -10.47 7.09
CA ALA A 154 -1.97 -9.26 6.86
C ALA A 154 -0.99 -9.42 5.67
N PRO A 155 -0.23 -10.53 5.54
CA PRO A 155 0.55 -10.79 4.33
C PRO A 155 -0.26 -10.72 3.03
N ASP A 156 -1.46 -11.29 2.99
CA ASP A 156 -2.32 -11.23 1.80
C ASP A 156 -2.75 -9.79 1.47
N VAL A 157 -3.10 -8.98 2.47
CA VAL A 157 -3.44 -7.54 2.29
C VAL A 157 -2.25 -6.79 1.70
N LEU A 158 -1.06 -6.95 2.29
CA LEU A 158 0.17 -6.32 1.82
C LEU A 158 0.51 -6.77 0.40
N ARG A 159 0.36 -8.06 0.10
CA ARG A 159 0.68 -8.62 -1.21
C ARG A 159 -0.20 -8.03 -2.31
N LYS A 160 -1.50 -7.97 -2.10
CA LYS A 160 -2.44 -7.41 -3.09
C LYS A 160 -2.20 -5.93 -3.34
N ALA A 161 -2.00 -5.14 -2.28
CA ALA A 161 -1.67 -3.72 -2.40
C ALA A 161 -0.31 -3.51 -3.09
N PHE A 162 0.68 -4.37 -2.82
CA PHE A 162 1.95 -4.38 -3.54
C PHE A 162 1.76 -4.68 -5.03
N ASP A 163 1.07 -5.78 -5.38
CA ASP A 163 0.87 -6.20 -6.77
C ASP A 163 0.12 -5.10 -7.56
N PHE A 164 -0.87 -4.46 -6.94
CA PHE A 164 -1.56 -3.30 -7.52
C PHE A 164 -0.58 -2.18 -7.90
N TRP A 165 0.22 -1.71 -6.94
CA TRP A 165 1.18 -0.65 -7.21
C TRP A 165 2.30 -1.08 -8.13
N TYR A 166 2.75 -2.33 -8.06
CA TYR A 166 3.74 -2.87 -8.97
C TYR A 166 3.25 -2.78 -10.42
N HIS A 167 2.01 -3.20 -10.69
CA HIS A 167 1.42 -3.12 -12.03
C HIS A 167 1.24 -1.68 -12.52
N HIS A 168 0.88 -0.75 -11.64
CA HIS A 168 0.52 0.61 -12.04
C HIS A 168 1.66 1.64 -11.96
N ALA A 169 2.68 1.41 -11.14
CA ALA A 169 3.78 2.35 -10.93
C ALA A 169 5.08 1.95 -11.66
N THR A 170 5.22 0.73 -12.17
CA THR A 170 6.47 0.26 -12.81
C THR A 170 6.40 0.05 -14.32
N ASN A 171 5.32 0.46 -14.99
CA ASN A 171 5.10 0.16 -16.43
C ASN A 171 5.23 -1.35 -16.77
N ALA A 172 5.08 -2.27 -15.81
CA ALA A 172 5.26 -3.72 -16.03
C ALA A 172 4.34 -4.33 -17.11
N ASN A 173 3.25 -3.65 -17.48
CA ASN A 173 2.37 -4.03 -18.59
C ASN A 173 2.73 -3.43 -19.95
N VAL A 174 3.76 -2.56 -20.04
CA VAL A 174 4.27 -2.01 -21.31
C VAL A 174 5.28 -2.97 -21.98
N LEU A 175 5.75 -3.99 -21.25
CA LEU A 175 6.68 -5.03 -21.72
C LEU A 175 5.99 -6.35 -22.12
N LYS A 176 4.69 -6.33 -22.41
CA LYS A 176 3.97 -7.47 -22.99
C LYS A 176 3.62 -7.21 -24.46
#